data_AF-A0A396JEX2-F1
#
_entry.id   AF-A0A396JEX2-F1
#
_cell.length_a   1.000
_cell.length_b   1.000
_cell.length_c   1.000
_cell.angle_alpha   90.00
_cell.angle_beta   90.00
_cell.angle_gamma   90.00
#
_symmetry.space_group_name_H-M   'P 1'
#
loop_
_entity.id
_entity.type
_entity.pdbx_description
1 polymer ?
#
loop_
_entity_poly.entity_id
_entity_poly.type
_entity_poly.pdbx_seq_one_letter_code
_entity_poly.pdbx_strand_id
1 'polypeptide(L)' 'MWLQKNQWDRKDGVNGIVAVAIDTDKGSQNALKWAVDHLTTKGSTIVLIHVKVKQAPPSSNSTPSE' A
#
# COMPACT_ATOMS: atom_id res chain seq x y z
N MET A 1 8.41 -28.96 -28.82
CA MET A 1 9.23 -28.12 -27.91
C MET A 1 8.31 -27.06 -27.30
N TRP A 2 7.89 -27.26 -26.06
CA TRP A 2 7.03 -26.30 -25.35
C TRP A 2 7.92 -25.20 -24.78
N LEU A 3 7.81 -23.99 -25.31
CA LEU A 3 8.51 -22.83 -24.74
C LEU A 3 7.78 -22.40 -23.47
N GLN A 4 8.42 -22.64 -22.33
CA GLN A 4 8.06 -22.01 -21.07
C GLN A 4 8.25 -20.50 -21.24
N LYS A 5 7.14 -19.78 -21.39
CA LYS A 5 7.12 -18.33 -21.39
C LYS A 5 7.31 -17.87 -19.95
N ASN A 6 8.55 -17.80 -19.52
CA ASN A 6 8.94 -17.14 -18.28
C ASN A 6 8.52 -15.67 -18.38
N GLN A 7 7.35 -15.34 -17.84
CA GLN A 7 6.85 -13.96 -17.74
C GLN A 7 7.58 -13.16 -16.64
N TRP A 8 8.79 -13.56 -16.25
CA TRP A 8 9.59 -12.89 -15.23
C TRP A 8 10.55 -11.84 -15.80
N ASP A 9 10.68 -11.75 -17.13
CA ASP A 9 11.66 -10.85 -17.78
C ASP A 9 11.14 -9.44 -18.13
N ARG A 10 9.91 -9.07 -17.77
CA ARG A 10 9.49 -7.67 -17.93
C ARG A 10 9.87 -6.88 -16.69
N LYS A 11 11.13 -6.49 -16.68
CA LYS A 11 11.74 -5.46 -15.83
C LYS A 11 11.23 -4.04 -16.14
N ASP A 12 10.02 -3.96 -16.68
CA ASP A 12 9.32 -2.73 -16.99
C ASP A 12 8.20 -2.67 -15.95
N GLY A 13 8.25 -1.68 -15.06
CA GLY A 13 7.25 -1.51 -14.00
C GLY A 13 5.80 -1.54 -14.49
N VAL A 14 4.87 -1.44 -13.55
CA VAL A 14 3.44 -1.57 -13.83
C VAL A 14 2.98 -0.37 -14.68
N ASN A 15 2.76 -0.61 -15.98
CA ASN A 15 2.03 0.30 -16.85
C ASN A 15 0.55 0.32 -16.41
N GLY A 16 0.25 1.10 -15.37
CA GLY A 16 -1.07 1.11 -14.76
C GLY A 16 -1.15 1.91 -13.45
N ILE A 17 -2.10 1.50 -12.59
CA ILE A 17 -2.36 2.13 -11.29
C ILE A 17 -1.58 1.41 -10.20
N VAL A 18 -0.84 2.15 -9.38
CA VAL A 18 -0.13 1.65 -8.20
C VAL A 18 -0.77 2.27 -6.96
N ALA A 19 -1.36 1.45 -6.09
CA ALA A 19 -1.92 1.91 -4.82
C ALA A 19 -0.87 1.78 -3.70
N VAL A 20 -0.65 2.85 -2.94
CA VAL A 20 0.29 2.88 -1.81
C VAL A 20 -0.46 3.34 -0.56
N ALA A 21 -0.51 2.49 0.45
CA ALA A 21 -1.04 2.87 1.76
C ALA A 21 -0.05 3.81 2.46
N ILE A 22 -0.56 4.89 3.06
CA ILE A 22 0.22 5.88 3.78
C ILE A 22 -0.41 6.22 5.14
N ASP A 23 0.44 6.51 6.11
CA ASP A 23 0.12 7.08 7.42
C ASP A 23 1.17 8.15 7.75
N THR A 24 1.17 8.66 8.99
CA THR A 24 2.03 9.71 9.54
C THR A 24 3.45 9.24 9.88
N ASP A 25 3.77 7.97 9.62
CA ASP A 25 5.05 7.37 9.97
C ASP A 25 6.11 7.51 8.86
N LYS A 26 7.38 7.29 9.24
CA LYS A 26 8.50 7.31 8.29
C LYS A 26 8.50 6.09 7.36
N GLY A 27 7.87 4.98 7.77
CA GLY A 27 7.72 3.79 6.96
C GLY A 27 6.95 4.06 5.67
N SER A 28 5.83 4.79 5.78
CA SER A 28 4.99 5.19 4.64
C SER A 28 5.74 6.01 3.59
N GLN A 29 6.64 6.91 4.02
CA GLN A 29 7.46 7.71 3.11
C GLN A 29 8.47 6.84 2.32
N ASN A 30 9.09 5.88 3.01
CA ASN A 30 10.00 4.93 2.38
C ASN A 30 9.26 4.00 1.39
N ALA A 31 8.04 3.58 1.73
CA ALA A 31 7.20 2.76 0.85
C ALA A 31 6.83 3.50 -0.44
N LEU A 32 6.45 4.78 -0.35
CA LEU A 32 6.18 5.60 -1.54
C LEU A 32 7.43 5.76 -2.42
N LYS A 33 8.58 6.07 -1.82
CA LYS A 33 9.84 6.18 -2.56
C LYS A 33 10.16 4.86 -3.27
N TRP A 34 10.04 3.74 -2.57
CA TRP A 34 10.29 2.43 -3.17
C TRP A 34 9.35 2.14 -4.33
N ALA A 35 8.06 2.46 -4.20
CA ALA A 35 7.07 2.25 -5.26
C ALA A 35 7.37 3.11 -6.50
N VAL A 36 7.77 4.37 -6.34
CA VAL A 36 8.21 5.22 -7.46
C VAL A 36 9.43 4.61 -8.15
N ASP A 37 10.45 4.24 -7.37
CA ASP A 37 11.73 3.77 -7.90
C ASP A 37 11.63 2.42 -8.63
N HIS A 38 10.68 1.55 -8.24
CA HIS A 38 10.66 0.15 -8.70
C HIS A 38 9.37 -0.26 -9.43
N LEU A 39 8.23 0.39 -9.16
CA LEU A 39 6.93 -0.03 -9.71
C LEU A 39 6.41 0.89 -10.80
N THR A 40 6.86 2.14 -10.89
CA THR A 40 6.33 3.09 -11.88
C THR A 40 7.14 3.13 -13.17
N THR A 41 6.41 3.22 -14.27
CA THR A 41 6.90 3.53 -15.61
C THR A 41 6.29 4.85 -16.07
N LYS A 42 6.76 5.39 -17.19
CA LYS A 42 6.15 6.61 -17.75
C LYS A 42 4.67 6.37 -18.04
N GLY A 43 3.81 7.21 -17.45
CA GLY A 43 2.36 7.11 -17.59
C GLY A 43 1.65 6.32 -16.49
N SER A 44 2.37 5.76 -15.50
CA SER A 44 1.75 5.15 -14.32
C SER A 44 1.09 6.22 -13.43
N THR A 45 -0.03 5.84 -12.80
CA THR A 45 -0.71 6.68 -11.81
C THR A 45 -0.53 6.08 -10.42
N ILE A 46 -0.05 6.88 -9.46
CA ILE A 46 0.05 6.47 -8.05
C ILE A 46 -1.16 6.97 -7.28
N VAL A 47 -1.84 6.05 -6.58
CA VAL A 47 -2.97 6.35 -5.69
C VAL A 47 -2.51 6.18 -4.24
N LEU A 48 -2.53 7.27 -3.48
CA LEU A 48 -2.18 7.25 -2.06
C LEU A 48 -3.44 7.02 -1.21
N ILE A 49 -3.40 6.04 -0.32
CA ILE A 49 -4.54 5.67 0.53
C ILE A 49 -4.17 5.91 1.98
N HIS A 50 -4.79 6.89 2.61
CA HIS A 50 -4.65 7.14 4.05
C HIS A 50 -5.94 6.73 4.78
N VAL A 51 -5.83 5.83 5.76
CA VAL A 51 -6.96 5.39 6.59
C VAL A 51 -6.97 6.17 7.90
N LYS A 52 -8.00 6.99 8.12
CA LYS A 52 -8.21 7.67 9.41
C LYS A 52 -8.96 6.75 10.37
N VAL A 53 -8.24 6.11 11.29
CA VAL A 53 -8.82 5.28 12.34
C VAL A 53 -9.54 6.18 13.35
N LYS A 54 -10.87 6.08 13.46
CA LYS A 54 -11.61 6.65 14.58
C LYS A 54 -11.44 5.72 15.77
N GLN A 55 -10.94 6.25 16.89
CA GLN A 55 -10.94 5.50 18.14
C GLN A 55 -12.39 5.19 18.51
N ALA A 56 -12.71 3.92 18.74
CA ALA A 56 -14.00 3.54 19.30
C ALA A 56 -14.14 4.19 20.68
N PRO A 57 -15.33 4.70 21.05
CA PRO A 57 -15.53 5.20 22.41
C PRO A 57 -15.21 4.07 23.40
N PRO A 58 -14.54 4.37 24.52
CA PRO A 58 -14.25 3.35 25.52
C PRO A 58 -15.58 2.73 25.96
N SER A 59 -15.71 1.42 25.78
CA SER A 59 -16.85 0.67 26.30
C SER A 59 -16.84 0.81 27.82
N SER A 60 -17.74 1.61 28.36
CA SER A 60 -18.03 1.65 29.79
C SER A 60 -18.66 0.31 30.18
N ASN A 61 -17.85 -0.72 30.41
CA ASN A 61 -18.28 -1.85 31.19
C ASN A 61 -18.41 -1.35 32.64
N SER A 62 -19.59 -0.83 32.98
CA SER A 62 -20.00 -0.63 34.36
C SER A 62 -20.04 -2.01 35.03
N THR A 63 -18.97 -2.35 35.74
CA THR A 63 -18.97 -3.40 36.74
C THR A 63 -20.00 -3.04 37.80
N PRO A 64 -21.04 -3.85 38.05
CA PRO A 64 -21.90 -3.62 39.19
C PRO A 64 -21.08 -3.97 40.44
N SER A 65 -20.95 -3.01 41.35
CA SER A 65 -20.46 -3.24 42.71
C SER A 65 -21.52 -4.00 43.49
N GLU A 66 -21.16 -5.18 43.99
CA GLU A 66 -21.89 -5.97 44.99
C GLU A 66 -21.71 -5.36 46.39
#